data_AF-A0A9W8YE67-F1
#
_entry.id   AF-A0A9W8YE67-F1
#
_cell.length_a   1.000
_cell.length_b   1.000
_cell.length_c   1.000
_cell.angle_alpha   90.00
_cell.angle_beta   90.00
_cell.angle_gamma   90.00
#
_symmetry.space_group_name_H-M   'P 1'
#
loop_
_entity.id
_entity.type
_entity.pdbx_description
1 polymer ?
#
loop_
_entity_poly.entity_id
_entity_poly.type
_entity_poly.pdbx_seq_one_letter_code
_entity_poly.pdbx_strand_id
1 'polypeptide(L)'
;MSGNSNGSGPGAVCHLFRLSGELRNLIYEYVLSEDTILHYHHGTNSGRGSILARVPNINAPEYGGLYGGTTTGKTSNDAIPEGSKPVKWSLAKELDKVYYRYDANQLKFVNRQLYMETRGLVLRYNQLEFGLIVDFAEFLKCCPKHHYAHFRVLEVNHSIFLPDYVYNAGVPEAVEYVLEFCRRNPHVLVRDRLMDSVESIWFVVHFARLQLYWRRSTQLLDKVLNNSPARPVVLVVWREDNDMPSRPKIPGNLPENFRLCVKEKEVSETALQVWREACLASPRARRILSYVEGGIDVWVQAAREIIQSGI
;
A
#
# COMPACT_ATOMS: atom_id res chain seq x y z
N MET A 1 -28.96 9.95 -57.60
CA MET A 1 -28.83 9.33 -56.27
C MET A 1 -28.07 8.03 -56.45
N SER A 2 -26.75 8.10 -56.32
CA SER A 2 -25.83 7.02 -56.68
C SER A 2 -25.48 6.26 -55.39
N GLY A 3 -25.99 5.03 -55.28
CA GLY A 3 -25.76 4.16 -54.14
C GLY A 3 -24.30 3.70 -54.11
N ASN A 4 -23.56 4.13 -53.08
CA ASN A 4 -22.23 3.65 -52.80
C ASN A 4 -22.34 2.27 -52.14
N SER A 5 -22.41 1.22 -52.96
CA SER A 5 -22.23 -0.16 -52.49
C SER A 5 -20.75 -0.36 -52.15
N ASN A 6 -20.37 0.05 -50.95
CA ASN A 6 -19.12 -0.38 -50.32
C ASN A 6 -19.18 -1.90 -50.20
N GLY A 7 -18.59 -2.59 -51.18
CA GLY A 7 -18.38 -4.02 -51.14
C GLY A 7 -17.65 -4.36 -49.86
N SER A 8 -18.36 -5.02 -48.95
CA SER A 8 -17.77 -5.72 -47.82
C SER A 8 -16.86 -6.79 -48.40
N GLY A 9 -15.59 -6.43 -48.63
CA GLY A 9 -14.54 -7.39 -48.93
C GLY A 9 -14.59 -8.52 -47.90
N PRO A 10 -14.21 -9.75 -48.31
CA PRO A 10 -14.33 -10.95 -47.48
C PRO A 10 -13.86 -10.63 -46.07
N GLY A 11 -14.81 -10.65 -45.12
CA GLY A 11 -14.67 -10.03 -43.81
C GLY A 11 -13.35 -10.42 -43.18
N ALA A 12 -12.53 -9.43 -42.83
CA ALA A 12 -11.24 -9.64 -42.20
C ALA A 12 -11.44 -10.36 -40.85
N VAL A 13 -11.38 -11.69 -40.88
CA VAL A 13 -11.47 -12.52 -39.68
C VAL A 13 -10.20 -12.30 -38.88
N CYS A 14 -10.34 -11.80 -37.65
CA CYS A 14 -9.21 -11.63 -36.74
C CYS A 14 -8.51 -12.98 -36.51
N HIS A 15 -7.24 -13.09 -36.91
CA HIS A 15 -6.47 -14.33 -36.82
C HIS A 15 -6.33 -14.86 -35.38
N LEU A 16 -6.38 -13.97 -34.39
CA LEU A 16 -6.34 -14.33 -32.97
C LEU A 16 -7.48 -15.28 -32.59
N PHE A 17 -8.69 -15.07 -33.13
CA PHE A 17 -9.85 -15.92 -32.85
C PHE A 17 -9.84 -17.27 -33.58
N ARG A 18 -8.85 -17.51 -34.45
CA ARG A 18 -8.61 -18.83 -35.05
C ARG A 18 -7.75 -19.73 -34.16
N LEU A 19 -7.08 -19.17 -33.15
CA LEU A 19 -6.29 -19.94 -32.18
C LEU A 19 -7.20 -20.70 -31.22
N SER A 20 -6.69 -21.77 -30.61
CA SER A 20 -7.41 -22.47 -29.54
C SER A 20 -7.62 -21.56 -28.32
N GLY A 21 -8.60 -21.90 -27.48
CA GLY A 21 -8.86 -21.16 -26.25
C GLY A 21 -7.64 -21.13 -25.31
N GLU A 22 -6.89 -22.23 -25.22
CA GLU A 22 -5.68 -22.27 -24.37
C GLU A 22 -4.61 -21.31 -24.88
N LEU A 23 -4.34 -21.30 -26.18
CA LEU A 23 -3.35 -20.38 -26.76
C LEU A 23 -3.75 -18.92 -26.58
N ARG A 24 -5.04 -18.59 -26.74
CA ARG A 24 -5.53 -17.23 -26.47
C ARG A 24 -5.34 -16.85 -25.00
N ASN A 25 -5.64 -17.76 -24.07
CA ASN A 25 -5.44 -17.49 -22.64
C ASN A 25 -3.97 -17.24 -22.29
N LEU A 26 -3.03 -17.99 -22.88
CA LEU A 26 -1.59 -17.74 -22.71
C LEU A 26 -1.17 -16.38 -23.27
N ILE A 27 -1.71 -15.99 -24.43
CA ILE A 27 -1.48 -14.66 -25.01
C ILE A 27 -2.05 -13.57 -24.09
N TYR A 28 -3.27 -13.75 -23.57
CA TYR A 28 -3.89 -12.79 -22.67
C TYR A 28 -3.14 -12.67 -21.35
N GLU A 29 -2.68 -13.78 -20.78
CA GLU A 29 -1.84 -13.77 -19.59
C GLU A 29 -0.55 -12.99 -19.85
N TYR A 30 0.15 -13.27 -20.95
CA TYR A 30 1.35 -12.53 -21.32
C TYR A 30 1.10 -11.03 -21.53
N VAL A 31 0.06 -10.67 -22.30
CA VAL A 31 -0.21 -9.27 -22.69
C VAL A 31 -0.81 -8.43 -21.55
N LEU A 32 -1.55 -9.05 -20.63
CA LEU A 32 -2.22 -8.35 -19.53
C LEU A 32 -1.47 -8.46 -18.20
N SER A 33 -0.37 -9.22 -18.13
CA SER A 33 0.53 -9.21 -16.99
C SER A 33 1.44 -7.99 -17.09
N GLU A 34 1.55 -7.27 -15.99
CA GLU A 34 2.37 -6.08 -15.87
C GLU A 34 3.48 -6.37 -14.86
N ASP A 35 4.71 -6.00 -15.22
CA ASP A 35 5.87 -6.14 -14.32
C ASP A 35 5.76 -5.20 -13.11
N THR A 36 4.90 -4.19 -13.21
CA THR A 36 4.66 -3.19 -12.19
C THR A 36 3.32 -3.43 -11.49
N ILE A 37 3.20 -2.92 -10.27
CA ILE A 37 1.93 -2.97 -9.55
C ILE A 37 0.92 -2.03 -10.22
N LEU A 38 -0.29 -2.52 -10.43
CA LEU A 38 -1.35 -1.74 -11.03
C LEU A 38 -2.07 -0.91 -9.97
N HIS A 39 -2.39 0.33 -10.29
CA HIS A 39 -3.03 1.25 -9.35
C HIS A 39 -4.52 1.35 -9.64
N TYR A 40 -5.32 1.20 -8.60
CA TYR A 40 -6.73 1.57 -8.67
C TYR A 40 -6.88 3.07 -8.51
N HIS A 41 -7.59 3.69 -9.44
CA HIS A 41 -7.93 5.10 -9.41
C HIS A 41 -9.45 5.27 -9.33
N HIS A 42 -9.94 5.81 -8.21
CA HIS A 42 -11.35 6.14 -8.07
C HIS A 42 -11.67 7.42 -8.87
N GLY A 43 -12.47 7.28 -9.94
CA GLY A 43 -12.89 8.43 -10.75
C GLY A 43 -13.89 9.30 -10.02
N THR A 44 -13.45 10.46 -9.52
CA THR A 44 -14.29 11.39 -8.73
C THR A 44 -15.55 11.86 -9.46
N ASN A 45 -15.52 11.95 -10.80
CA ASN A 45 -16.62 12.50 -11.59
C ASN A 45 -17.53 11.43 -12.22
N SER A 46 -17.04 10.21 -12.41
CA SER A 46 -17.77 9.16 -13.13
C SER A 46 -18.39 8.12 -12.22
N GLY A 47 -17.98 8.09 -10.94
CA GLY A 47 -18.28 6.98 -10.02
C GLY A 47 -17.69 5.64 -10.50
N ARG A 48 -16.83 5.66 -11.51
CA ARG A 48 -16.20 4.47 -12.09
C ARG A 48 -14.73 4.49 -11.75
N GLY A 49 -14.28 3.44 -11.08
CA GLY A 49 -12.86 3.17 -10.89
C GLY A 49 -12.20 2.68 -12.19
N SER A 50 -10.91 2.97 -12.33
CA SER A 50 -10.06 2.42 -13.39
C SER A 50 -8.82 1.76 -12.79
N ILE A 51 -8.31 0.74 -13.47
CA ILE A 51 -7.05 0.09 -13.12
C ILE A 51 -6.00 0.58 -14.11
N LEU A 52 -4.98 1.22 -13.59
CA LEU A 52 -4.00 1.96 -14.36
C LEU A 52 -2.61 1.38 -14.13
N ALA A 53 -1.89 1.13 -15.21
CA ALA A 53 -0.45 0.89 -15.15
C ALA A 53 0.27 2.25 -15.04
N ARG A 54 1.47 2.25 -14.43
CA ARG A 54 2.34 3.42 -14.36
C ARG A 54 3.63 3.15 -15.12
N VAL A 55 3.94 4.05 -16.05
CA VAL A 55 5.24 4.05 -16.75
C VAL A 55 6.02 5.27 -16.31
N PRO A 56 7.29 5.10 -15.87
CA PRO A 56 8.17 6.23 -15.62
C PRO A 56 8.19 7.16 -16.84
N ASN A 57 7.91 8.44 -16.62
CA ASN A 57 8.05 9.44 -17.65
C ASN A 57 9.55 9.69 -17.85
N ILE A 58 10.14 9.06 -18.86
CA ILE A 58 11.55 9.22 -19.23
C ILE A 58 11.93 10.67 -19.58
N ASN A 59 10.93 11.51 -19.88
CA ASN A 59 11.12 12.93 -20.18
C ASN A 59 10.80 13.82 -18.97
N ALA A 60 10.36 13.26 -17.84
CA ALA A 60 10.27 14.04 -16.63
C ALA A 60 11.70 14.48 -16.28
N PRO A 61 11.91 15.79 -16.02
CA PRO A 61 13.23 16.25 -15.58
C PRO A 61 13.66 15.37 -14.41
N GLU A 62 14.90 14.84 -14.45
CA GLU A 62 15.45 14.05 -13.36
C GLU A 62 15.24 14.84 -12.07
N TYR A 63 14.24 14.43 -11.28
CA TYR A 63 13.90 15.09 -10.03
C TYR A 63 14.91 14.65 -8.97
N GLY A 64 16.19 14.98 -9.21
CA GLY A 64 17.35 14.62 -8.39
C GLY A 64 17.41 15.31 -7.03
N GLY A 65 16.28 15.68 -6.41
CA GLY A 65 16.29 16.48 -5.18
C GLY A 65 15.09 16.41 -4.25
N LEU A 66 13.97 15.76 -4.62
CA LEU A 66 12.74 15.85 -3.81
C LEU A 66 12.59 14.78 -2.72
N TYR A 67 13.37 13.69 -2.78
CA TYR A 67 13.43 12.68 -1.71
C TYR A 67 14.78 12.70 -0.94
N GLY A 68 15.72 13.56 -1.31
CA GLY A 68 17.06 13.67 -0.72
C GLY A 68 17.24 14.88 0.19
N GLY A 69 16.17 15.36 0.82
CA GLY A 69 16.25 16.44 1.81
C GLY A 69 16.88 15.95 3.11
N THR A 70 18.18 15.67 3.12
CA THR A 70 18.95 15.69 4.38
C THR A 70 18.80 17.09 4.95
N THR A 71 17.98 17.21 5.98
CA THR A 71 17.85 18.41 6.82
C THR A 71 19.14 18.55 7.63
N THR A 72 20.23 18.94 6.97
CA THR A 72 21.44 19.41 7.65
C THR A 72 21.11 20.77 8.26
N GLY A 73 20.75 20.73 9.55
CA GLY A 73 20.85 21.80 10.54
C GLY A 73 20.87 23.24 10.03
N LYS A 74 19.70 23.84 9.85
CA LYS A 74 19.52 25.25 10.16
C LYS A 74 18.48 25.37 11.26
N THR A 75 18.98 25.53 12.48
CA THR A 75 18.21 26.04 13.61
C THR A 75 17.93 27.52 13.35
N SER A 76 16.82 27.85 12.69
CA SER A 76 16.25 29.19 12.81
C SER A 76 14.87 29.08 13.46
N ASN A 77 14.72 29.80 14.57
CA ASN A 77 13.48 29.97 15.33
C ASN A 77 12.50 30.89 14.58
N ASP A 78 12.45 30.82 13.25
CA ASP A 78 11.57 31.68 12.48
C ASP A 78 10.16 31.11 12.55
N ALA A 79 9.29 31.86 13.24
CA ALA A 79 7.88 31.56 13.37
C ALA A 79 7.29 31.24 11.99
N ILE A 80 6.70 30.05 11.87
CA ILE A 80 5.96 29.64 10.67
C ILE A 80 4.85 30.67 10.46
N PRO A 81 4.77 31.32 9.28
CA PRO A 81 3.71 32.29 9.02
C PRO A 81 2.34 31.63 9.20
N GLU A 82 1.56 32.17 10.12
CA GLU A 82 0.13 31.91 10.27
C GLU A 82 -0.53 32.21 8.91
N GLY A 83 -0.95 31.17 8.18
CA GLY A 83 -1.52 31.29 6.83
C GLY A 83 -0.86 30.46 5.73
N SER A 84 0.15 29.63 6.05
CA SER A 84 0.66 28.65 5.09
C SER A 84 -0.42 27.62 4.71
N LYS A 85 -0.86 27.68 3.44
CA LYS A 85 -1.85 26.75 2.88
C LYS A 85 -1.35 25.31 3.00
N PRO A 86 -2.23 24.33 3.30
CA PRO A 86 -1.82 22.95 3.49
C PRO A 86 -1.11 22.40 2.25
N VAL A 87 0.15 22.00 2.42
CA VAL A 87 1.09 21.46 1.41
C VAL A 87 0.61 20.13 0.79
N LYS A 88 -0.51 19.57 1.25
CA LYS A 88 -0.93 18.18 0.98
C LYS A 88 -1.38 17.87 -0.46
N TRP A 89 -1.66 18.86 -1.31
CA TRP A 89 -2.22 18.60 -2.66
C TRP A 89 -1.24 18.89 -3.81
N SER A 90 -0.12 19.57 -3.57
CA SER A 90 0.87 19.85 -4.64
C SER A 90 1.68 18.61 -5.00
N LEU A 91 2.08 17.79 -4.01
CA LEU A 91 2.92 16.61 -4.24
C LEU A 91 2.23 15.53 -5.10
N ALA A 92 0.92 15.31 -4.90
CA ALA A 92 0.15 14.37 -5.74
C ALA A 92 0.09 14.84 -7.20
N LYS A 93 -0.07 16.15 -7.43
CA LYS A 93 -0.02 16.75 -8.77
C LYS A 93 1.37 16.68 -9.39
N GLU A 94 2.44 16.69 -8.59
CA GLU A 94 3.81 16.55 -9.10
C GLU A 94 4.14 15.09 -9.42
N LEU A 95 3.73 14.13 -8.59
CA LEU A 95 3.88 12.70 -8.90
C LEU A 95 3.13 12.30 -10.18
N ASP A 96 1.99 12.94 -10.47
CA ASP A 96 1.29 12.77 -11.75
C ASP A 96 2.07 13.26 -12.97
N LYS A 97 3.07 14.13 -12.80
CA LYS A 97 3.95 14.55 -13.91
C LYS A 97 5.07 13.54 -14.18
N VAL A 98 5.42 12.74 -13.17
CA VAL A 98 6.54 11.79 -13.22
C VAL A 98 6.14 10.48 -13.88
N TYR A 99 4.85 10.17 -14.01
CA TYR A 99 4.39 8.90 -14.57
C TYR A 99 3.28 9.08 -15.60
N TYR A 100 3.41 8.40 -16.74
CA TYR A 100 2.27 8.20 -17.64
C TYR A 100 1.38 7.10 -17.09
N ARG A 101 0.06 7.33 -17.15
CA ARG A 101 -0.96 6.36 -16.75
C ARG A 101 -1.72 5.90 -17.98
N TYR A 102 -1.87 4.59 -18.15
CA TYR A 102 -2.74 4.01 -19.17
C TYR A 102 -3.60 2.90 -18.56
N ASP A 103 -4.71 2.58 -19.22
CA ASP A 103 -5.63 1.54 -18.77
C ASP A 103 -4.99 0.16 -18.93
N ALA A 104 -4.90 -0.63 -17.86
CA ALA A 104 -4.17 -1.89 -17.91
C ALA A 104 -4.75 -2.89 -18.94
N ASN A 105 -6.06 -2.84 -19.24
CA ASN A 105 -6.63 -3.63 -20.33
C ASN A 105 -6.79 -2.78 -21.60
N GLN A 106 -5.72 -2.66 -22.39
CA GLN A 106 -5.79 -2.00 -23.70
C GLN A 106 -6.55 -2.84 -24.75
N LEU A 107 -6.60 -4.17 -24.61
CA LEU A 107 -7.27 -5.08 -25.55
C LEU A 107 -8.78 -4.82 -25.65
N LYS A 108 -9.39 -4.27 -24.59
CA LYS A 108 -10.82 -3.92 -24.60
C LYS A 108 -11.21 -2.89 -25.67
N PHE A 109 -10.25 -2.11 -26.17
CA PHE A 109 -10.49 -1.10 -27.20
C PHE A 109 -10.38 -1.63 -28.62
N VAL A 110 -9.87 -2.86 -28.80
CA VAL A 110 -9.67 -3.45 -30.14
C VAL A 110 -11.00 -3.91 -30.74
N ASN A 111 -11.75 -4.74 -30.01
CA ASN A 111 -13.11 -5.13 -30.39
C ASN A 111 -13.91 -5.66 -29.19
N ARG A 112 -15.24 -5.76 -29.34
CA ARG A 112 -16.16 -6.20 -28.28
C ARG A 112 -15.90 -7.64 -27.80
N GLN A 113 -15.52 -8.55 -28.69
CA GLN A 113 -15.25 -9.94 -28.32
C GLN A 113 -13.99 -10.03 -27.45
N LEU A 114 -12.91 -9.31 -27.79
CA LEU A 114 -11.71 -9.24 -26.97
C LEU A 114 -12.01 -8.66 -25.59
N TYR A 115 -12.83 -7.62 -25.50
CA TYR A 115 -13.28 -7.13 -24.20
C TYR A 115 -14.00 -8.22 -23.39
N MET A 116 -14.92 -8.97 -24.01
CA MET A 116 -15.64 -10.04 -23.30
C MET A 116 -14.73 -11.18 -22.84
N GLU A 117 -13.71 -11.53 -23.63
CA GLU A 117 -12.72 -12.57 -23.27
C GLU A 117 -11.71 -12.07 -22.21
N THR A 118 -11.42 -10.76 -22.16
CA THR A 118 -10.36 -10.21 -21.30
C THR A 118 -10.86 -9.47 -20.07
N ARG A 119 -12.15 -9.17 -19.96
CA ARG A 119 -12.71 -8.45 -18.79
C ARG A 119 -12.42 -9.22 -17.51
N GLY A 120 -11.76 -8.56 -16.56
CA GLY A 120 -11.38 -9.15 -15.29
C GLY A 120 -10.08 -9.98 -15.31
N LEU A 121 -9.46 -10.26 -16.47
CA LEU A 121 -8.16 -10.96 -16.49
C LEU A 121 -7.04 -10.11 -15.86
N VAL A 122 -7.11 -8.79 -15.98
CA VAL A 122 -6.19 -7.87 -15.29
C VAL A 122 -6.19 -8.11 -13.78
N LEU A 123 -7.35 -8.41 -13.19
CA LEU A 123 -7.47 -8.68 -11.75
C LEU A 123 -6.81 -10.00 -11.33
N ARG A 124 -6.70 -10.95 -12.27
CA ARG A 124 -6.20 -12.30 -12.01
C ARG A 124 -4.68 -12.37 -12.08
N TYR A 125 -4.09 -11.63 -13.00
CA TYR A 125 -2.66 -11.75 -13.31
C TYR A 125 -1.79 -10.71 -12.57
N ASN A 126 -2.40 -9.66 -12.04
CA ASN A 126 -1.65 -8.53 -11.48
C ASN A 126 -1.88 -8.34 -9.99
N GLN A 127 -0.90 -7.71 -9.36
CA GLN A 127 -1.04 -7.12 -8.04
C GLN A 127 -1.72 -5.75 -8.18
N LEU A 128 -2.60 -5.43 -7.24
CA LEU A 128 -3.30 -4.14 -7.21
C LEU A 128 -2.85 -3.31 -6.01
N GLU A 129 -2.67 -2.02 -6.23
CA GLU A 129 -2.39 -1.02 -5.20
C GLU A 129 -3.51 0.01 -5.13
N PHE A 130 -3.93 0.33 -3.91
CA PHE A 130 -4.93 1.31 -3.59
C PHE A 130 -4.29 2.49 -2.87
N GLY A 131 -4.70 3.71 -3.24
CA GLY A 131 -4.25 4.92 -2.56
C GLY A 131 -4.66 4.90 -1.09
N LEU A 132 -5.95 4.81 -0.82
CA LEU A 132 -6.53 4.82 0.52
C LEU A 132 -7.32 3.53 0.79
N ILE A 133 -7.48 3.18 2.07
CA ILE A 133 -8.35 2.06 2.48
C ILE A 133 -9.80 2.23 2.02
N VAL A 134 -10.28 3.47 1.91
CA VAL A 134 -11.63 3.79 1.41
C VAL A 134 -11.75 3.45 -0.07
N ASP A 135 -10.73 3.75 -0.88
CA ASP A 135 -10.71 3.39 -2.31
C ASP A 135 -10.75 1.87 -2.47
N PHE A 136 -10.05 1.14 -1.59
CA PHE A 136 -10.07 -0.32 -1.57
C PHE A 136 -11.45 -0.87 -1.20
N ALA A 137 -12.07 -0.34 -0.16
CA ALA A 137 -13.42 -0.74 0.24
C ALA A 137 -14.45 -0.49 -0.88
N GLU A 138 -14.41 0.69 -1.52
CA GLU A 138 -15.28 1.01 -2.65
C GLU A 138 -15.02 0.11 -3.86
N PHE A 139 -13.75 -0.17 -4.18
CA PHE A 139 -13.41 -1.16 -5.20
C PHE A 139 -14.04 -2.52 -4.89
N LEU A 140 -13.92 -3.01 -3.66
CA LEU A 140 -14.51 -4.29 -3.27
C LEU A 140 -16.04 -4.28 -3.40
N LYS A 141 -16.72 -3.19 -3.01
CA LYS A 141 -18.18 -3.04 -3.16
C LYS A 141 -18.63 -3.12 -4.63
N CYS A 142 -17.86 -2.53 -5.54
CA CYS A 142 -18.17 -2.53 -6.97
C CYS A 142 -17.68 -3.78 -7.71
N CYS A 143 -16.67 -4.48 -7.19
CA CYS A 143 -16.06 -5.63 -7.83
C CYS A 143 -16.97 -6.87 -7.69
N PRO A 144 -17.33 -7.55 -8.80
CA PRO A 144 -18.08 -8.79 -8.74
C PRO A 144 -17.37 -9.85 -7.89
N LYS A 145 -18.08 -10.43 -6.90
CA LYS A 145 -17.50 -11.35 -5.90
C LYS A 145 -16.79 -12.57 -6.49
N HIS A 146 -17.17 -13.03 -7.69
CA HIS A 146 -16.50 -14.16 -8.35
C HIS A 146 -15.03 -13.84 -8.72
N HIS A 147 -14.64 -12.58 -8.82
CA HIS A 147 -13.24 -12.19 -9.03
C HIS A 147 -12.38 -12.32 -7.77
N TYR A 148 -12.97 -12.40 -6.57
CA TYR A 148 -12.20 -12.46 -5.32
C TYR A 148 -11.33 -13.72 -5.22
N ALA A 149 -11.79 -14.82 -5.84
CA ALA A 149 -11.03 -16.06 -5.94
C ALA A 149 -9.73 -15.92 -6.76
N HIS A 150 -9.59 -14.85 -7.53
CA HIS A 150 -8.43 -14.59 -8.37
C HIS A 150 -7.42 -13.61 -7.77
N PHE A 151 -7.82 -12.87 -6.73
CA PHE A 151 -6.89 -11.99 -6.04
C PHE A 151 -5.83 -12.82 -5.32
N ARG A 152 -4.59 -12.33 -5.35
CA ARG A 152 -3.45 -12.92 -4.64
C ARG A 152 -2.87 -11.94 -3.64
N VAL A 153 -2.48 -10.77 -4.12
CA VAL A 153 -1.89 -9.71 -3.30
C VAL A 153 -2.58 -8.39 -3.64
N LEU A 154 -3.07 -7.71 -2.61
CA LEU A 154 -3.67 -6.37 -2.68
C LEU A 154 -2.92 -5.47 -1.72
N GLU A 155 -2.53 -4.29 -2.16
CA GLU A 155 -1.71 -3.35 -1.39
C GLU A 155 -2.46 -2.04 -1.16
N VAL A 156 -2.35 -1.47 0.03
CA VAL A 156 -2.94 -0.17 0.41
C VAL A 156 -1.81 0.74 0.85
N ASN A 157 -1.66 1.92 0.23
CA ASN A 157 -0.55 2.84 0.53
C ASN A 157 -0.79 3.74 1.74
N HIS A 158 -2.04 4.10 1.97
CA HIS A 158 -2.42 5.00 3.05
C HIS A 158 -3.40 4.29 3.96
N SER A 159 -2.81 3.85 5.04
CA SER A 159 -3.33 2.93 6.03
C SER A 159 -4.56 3.39 6.78
N ILE A 160 -5.16 2.42 7.47
CA ILE A 160 -6.02 2.61 8.64
C ILE A 160 -5.38 3.49 9.75
N PHE A 161 -4.05 3.69 9.71
CA PHE A 161 -3.25 4.48 10.67
C PHE A 161 -2.97 5.92 10.28
N LEU A 162 -3.75 6.53 9.39
CA LEU A 162 -3.56 7.95 9.15
C LEU A 162 -3.72 8.72 10.47
N PRO A 163 -2.78 9.61 10.82
CA PRO A 163 -2.87 10.45 12.00
C PRO A 163 -4.22 11.16 12.05
N ASP A 164 -4.69 11.50 13.24
CA ASP A 164 -6.01 12.02 13.61
C ASP A 164 -6.66 13.05 12.63
N TYR A 165 -5.85 13.67 11.78
CA TYR A 165 -6.20 14.61 10.71
C TYR A 165 -6.91 14.04 9.47
N VAL A 166 -7.11 12.73 9.31
CA VAL A 166 -7.82 12.15 8.14
C VAL A 166 -8.93 11.18 8.53
N TYR A 167 -9.39 11.19 9.78
CA TYR A 167 -10.64 10.51 10.15
C TYR A 167 -11.85 11.27 9.57
N ASN A 168 -12.01 11.16 8.25
CA ASN A 168 -13.24 11.52 7.58
C ASN A 168 -14.32 10.50 7.96
N ALA A 169 -15.59 10.93 7.89
CA ALA A 169 -16.73 10.02 8.00
C ALA A 169 -16.56 8.84 7.02
N GLY A 170 -16.74 7.61 7.51
CA GLY A 170 -16.70 6.38 6.71
C GLY A 170 -15.42 5.53 6.79
N VAL A 171 -14.32 6.05 7.36
CA VAL A 171 -13.09 5.23 7.52
C VAL A 171 -13.34 3.97 8.36
N PRO A 172 -14.00 4.01 9.54
CA PRO A 172 -14.23 2.81 10.33
C PRO A 172 -15.04 1.74 9.59
N GLU A 173 -16.03 2.15 8.80
CA GLU A 173 -16.86 1.24 7.99
C GLU A 173 -16.04 0.62 6.85
N ALA A 174 -15.21 1.42 6.17
CA ALA A 174 -14.30 0.93 5.13
C ALA A 174 -13.29 -0.08 5.70
N VAL A 175 -12.72 0.19 6.87
CA VAL A 175 -11.81 -0.76 7.53
C VAL A 175 -12.53 -2.05 7.85
N GLU A 176 -13.69 -2.00 8.52
CA GLU A 176 -14.41 -3.23 8.88
C GLU A 176 -14.81 -4.04 7.63
N TYR A 177 -15.22 -3.35 6.56
CA TYR A 177 -15.55 -4.01 5.30
C TYR A 177 -14.34 -4.74 4.68
N VAL A 178 -13.16 -4.12 4.72
CA VAL A 178 -11.91 -4.75 4.24
C VAL A 178 -11.48 -5.91 5.14
N LEU A 179 -11.58 -5.77 6.45
CA LEU A 179 -11.25 -6.86 7.39
C LEU A 179 -12.20 -8.05 7.19
N GLU A 180 -13.50 -7.80 7.01
CA GLU A 180 -14.47 -8.85 6.71
C GLU A 180 -14.18 -9.53 5.37
N PHE A 181 -13.78 -8.77 4.35
CA PHE A 181 -13.27 -9.35 3.10
C PHE A 181 -12.09 -10.28 3.35
N CYS A 182 -11.10 -9.87 4.15
CA CYS A 182 -9.92 -10.68 4.46
C CYS A 182 -10.29 -11.99 5.17
N ARG A 183 -11.22 -11.94 6.14
CA ARG A 183 -11.72 -13.13 6.86
C ARG A 183 -12.40 -14.12 5.91
N ARG A 184 -13.16 -13.63 4.92
CA ARG A 184 -13.86 -14.47 3.93
C ARG A 184 -12.96 -14.98 2.80
N ASN A 185 -11.78 -14.39 2.62
CA ASN A 185 -10.87 -14.72 1.53
C ASN A 185 -9.44 -14.91 2.07
N PRO A 186 -9.20 -15.94 2.92
CA PRO A 186 -7.92 -16.14 3.59
C PRO A 186 -6.74 -16.39 2.64
N HIS A 187 -7.01 -16.76 1.39
CA HIS A 187 -6.00 -16.93 0.34
C HIS A 187 -5.45 -15.60 -0.22
N VAL A 188 -6.14 -14.48 0.02
CA VAL A 188 -5.73 -13.15 -0.47
C VAL A 188 -4.88 -12.48 0.58
N LEU A 189 -3.63 -12.16 0.25
CA LEU A 189 -2.76 -11.34 1.09
C LEU A 189 -3.10 -9.86 0.88
N VAL A 190 -3.50 -9.16 1.94
CA VAL A 190 -3.67 -7.71 1.95
C VAL A 190 -2.50 -7.08 2.70
N ARG A 191 -1.76 -6.18 2.06
CA ARG A 191 -0.65 -5.44 2.66
C ARG A 191 -1.03 -3.98 2.85
N ASP A 192 -1.03 -3.53 4.08
CA ASP A 192 -1.21 -2.12 4.42
C ASP A 192 0.16 -1.49 4.65
N ARG A 193 0.61 -0.68 3.69
CA ARG A 193 1.89 0.03 3.72
C ARG A 193 1.75 1.24 4.63
N LEU A 194 2.38 1.14 5.80
CA LEU A 194 2.42 2.23 6.76
C LEU A 194 3.30 3.37 6.25
N MET A 195 2.96 4.59 6.66
CA MET A 195 3.72 5.79 6.30
C MET A 195 5.05 5.90 7.04
N ASP A 196 5.29 5.07 8.06
CA ASP A 196 6.51 5.17 8.87
C ASP A 196 7.72 4.75 8.05
N SER A 197 8.65 5.70 7.90
CA SER A 197 9.99 5.42 7.40
C SER A 197 10.70 4.49 8.38
N VAL A 198 11.36 3.47 7.83
CA VAL A 198 12.28 2.58 8.56
C VAL A 198 13.36 3.36 9.31
N GLU A 199 13.68 4.59 8.87
CA GLU A 199 14.66 5.47 9.49
C GLU A 199 14.21 6.01 10.86
N SER A 200 12.93 5.90 11.20
CA SER A 200 12.43 6.30 12.51
C SER A 200 13.02 5.42 13.62
N ILE A 201 13.68 6.03 14.60
CA ILE A 201 14.16 5.32 15.81
C ILE A 201 13.03 4.63 16.59
N TRP A 202 11.77 5.00 16.33
CA TRP A 202 10.58 4.42 16.94
C TRP A 202 9.94 3.30 16.12
N PHE A 203 10.50 2.96 14.96
CA PHE A 203 9.95 2.01 14.01
C PHE A 203 9.51 0.68 14.67
N VAL A 204 10.42 -0.02 15.34
CA VAL A 204 10.12 -1.31 15.99
C VAL A 204 9.09 -1.14 17.12
N VAL A 205 9.18 -0.06 17.90
CA VAL A 205 8.22 0.22 18.98
C VAL A 205 6.82 0.49 18.41
N HIS A 206 6.73 1.20 17.29
CA HIS A 206 5.47 1.49 16.62
C HIS A 206 4.82 0.19 16.17
N PHE A 207 5.55 -0.69 15.49
CA PHE A 207 5.04 -2.00 15.08
C PHE A 207 4.68 -2.90 16.26
N ALA A 208 5.44 -2.88 17.36
CA ALA A 208 5.06 -3.62 18.56
C ALA A 208 3.77 -3.10 19.20
N ARG A 209 3.55 -1.78 19.20
CA ARG A 209 2.27 -1.16 19.62
C ARG A 209 1.13 -1.56 18.70
N LEU A 210 1.35 -1.59 17.39
CA LEU A 210 0.36 -2.03 16.42
C LEU A 210 0.01 -3.51 16.61
N GLN A 211 0.99 -4.38 16.81
CA GLN A 211 0.74 -5.79 17.05
C GLN A 211 -0.08 -6.03 18.32
N LEU A 212 0.24 -5.30 19.39
CA LEU A 212 -0.56 -5.30 20.62
C LEU A 212 -2.00 -4.82 20.39
N TYR A 213 -2.17 -3.68 19.71
CA TYR A 213 -3.48 -3.07 19.54
C TYR A 213 -4.38 -3.91 18.62
N TRP A 214 -3.85 -4.42 17.51
CA TRP A 214 -4.66 -5.01 16.43
C TRP A 214 -4.71 -6.53 16.45
N ARG A 215 -3.60 -7.17 16.83
CA ARG A 215 -3.55 -8.63 16.94
C ARG A 215 -3.78 -9.11 18.37
N ARG A 216 -3.78 -8.20 19.36
CA ARG A 216 -3.80 -8.55 20.79
C ARG A 216 -2.70 -9.56 21.13
N SER A 217 -1.57 -9.43 20.42
CA SER A 217 -0.43 -10.34 20.54
C SER A 217 0.74 -9.60 21.15
N THR A 218 1.33 -10.21 22.17
CA THR A 218 2.57 -9.76 22.80
C THR A 218 3.79 -10.33 22.12
N GLN A 219 3.67 -11.17 21.08
CA GLN A 219 4.80 -11.94 20.54
C GLN A 219 6.02 -11.08 20.17
N LEU A 220 5.84 -9.94 19.51
CA LEU A 220 6.95 -9.04 19.19
C LEU A 220 7.50 -8.33 20.44
N LEU A 221 6.65 -7.98 21.41
CA LEU A 221 7.11 -7.46 22.70
C LEU A 221 7.85 -8.50 23.53
N ASP A 222 7.40 -9.75 23.51
CA ASP A 222 8.04 -10.86 24.20
C ASP A 222 9.38 -11.13 23.55
N LYS A 223 9.46 -11.06 22.22
CA LYS A 223 10.71 -11.22 21.49
C LYS A 223 11.71 -10.09 21.73
N VAL A 224 11.27 -8.84 21.72
CA VAL A 224 12.16 -7.66 21.75
C VAL A 224 12.35 -7.11 23.16
N LEU A 225 11.37 -7.27 24.06
CA LEU A 225 11.31 -6.58 25.34
C LEU A 225 11.05 -7.50 26.55
N ASN A 226 11.20 -8.83 26.46
CA ASN A 226 10.85 -9.76 27.55
C ASN A 226 11.40 -9.32 28.93
N ASN A 227 12.68 -8.93 28.94
CA ASN A 227 13.44 -8.58 30.14
C ASN A 227 13.70 -7.07 30.25
N SER A 228 13.05 -6.25 29.43
CA SER A 228 13.27 -4.81 29.38
C SER A 228 12.34 -4.07 30.35
N PRO A 229 12.82 -3.13 31.18
CA PRO A 229 11.98 -2.21 31.93
C PRO A 229 11.27 -1.21 31.00
N ALA A 230 11.56 -1.20 29.69
CA ALA A 230 10.75 -0.49 28.71
C ALA A 230 9.40 -1.20 28.43
N ARG A 231 9.28 -2.51 28.72
CA ARG A 231 8.04 -3.27 28.50
C ARG A 231 6.85 -2.68 29.28
N PRO A 232 6.94 -2.40 30.60
CA PRO A 232 5.89 -1.69 31.32
C PRO A 232 5.51 -0.35 30.69
N VAL A 233 6.49 0.43 30.20
CA VAL A 233 6.22 1.73 29.56
C VAL A 233 5.42 1.56 28.27
N VAL A 234 5.79 0.61 27.42
CA VAL A 234 5.03 0.31 26.19
C VAL A 234 3.61 -0.16 26.52
N LEU A 235 3.45 -0.98 27.55
CA LEU A 235 2.14 -1.45 28.00
C LEU A 235 1.28 -0.32 28.61
N VAL A 236 1.88 0.62 29.34
CA VAL A 236 1.17 1.79 29.89
C VAL A 236 0.71 2.71 28.77
N VAL A 237 1.61 3.09 27.85
CA VAL A 237 1.26 3.92 26.69
C VAL A 237 0.16 3.23 25.87
N TRP A 238 0.26 1.91 25.66
CA TRP A 238 -0.78 1.14 24.98
C TRP A 238 -2.12 1.17 25.74
N ARG A 239 -2.14 1.05 27.07
CA ARG A 239 -3.39 1.15 27.85
C ARG A 239 -4.01 2.53 27.71
N GLU A 240 -3.21 3.59 27.89
CA GLU A 240 -3.65 4.97 27.73
C GLU A 240 -4.24 5.22 26.33
N ASP A 241 -3.58 4.70 25.29
CA ASP A 241 -4.07 4.78 23.91
C ASP A 241 -5.41 4.05 23.68
N ASN A 242 -5.63 2.91 24.34
CA ASN A 242 -6.86 2.12 24.23
C ASN A 242 -8.02 2.71 25.04
N ASP A 243 -7.70 3.38 26.14
CA ASP A 243 -8.67 4.04 26.99
C ASP A 243 -9.11 5.41 26.42
N MET A 244 -8.45 5.90 25.36
CA MET A 244 -8.89 7.11 24.66
C MET A 244 -10.25 6.89 23.96
N PRO A 245 -11.33 7.56 24.41
CA PRO A 245 -12.68 7.35 23.89
C PRO A 245 -12.86 7.84 22.44
N SER A 246 -11.94 8.66 21.95
CA SER A 246 -11.98 9.22 20.59
C SER A 246 -11.50 8.24 19.51
N ARG A 247 -10.80 7.17 19.87
CA ARG A 247 -10.29 6.23 18.87
C ARG A 247 -11.34 5.18 18.50
N PRO A 248 -11.59 4.95 17.20
CA PRO A 248 -12.52 3.91 16.79
C PRO A 248 -12.01 2.55 17.27
N LYS A 249 -12.81 1.89 18.12
CA LYS A 249 -12.61 0.50 18.48
C LYS A 249 -13.00 -0.34 17.28
N ILE A 250 -12.02 -0.76 16.50
CA ILE A 250 -12.30 -1.68 15.38
C ILE A 250 -12.60 -3.06 15.98
N PRO A 251 -13.73 -3.68 15.59
CA PRO A 251 -14.15 -4.92 16.20
C PRO A 251 -13.28 -6.10 15.74
N GLY A 252 -12.87 -6.92 16.71
CA GLY A 252 -12.17 -8.18 16.48
C GLY A 252 -10.65 -8.06 16.36
N ASN A 253 -10.02 -9.19 16.00
CA ASN A 253 -8.59 -9.28 15.74
C ASN A 253 -8.31 -9.07 14.23
N LEU A 254 -7.15 -8.53 13.91
CA LEU A 254 -6.67 -8.40 12.54
C LEU A 254 -6.51 -9.80 11.91
N PRO A 255 -7.10 -10.07 10.72
CA PRO A 255 -6.91 -11.33 10.01
C PRO A 255 -5.43 -11.62 9.74
N GLU A 256 -5.04 -12.90 9.71
CA GLU A 256 -3.64 -13.29 9.47
C GLU A 256 -3.15 -12.91 8.07
N ASN A 257 -4.06 -12.86 7.09
CA ASN A 257 -3.79 -12.46 5.72
C ASN A 257 -3.83 -10.95 5.51
N PHE A 258 -4.12 -10.14 6.54
CA PHE A 258 -3.94 -8.69 6.52
C PHE A 258 -2.64 -8.36 7.25
N ARG A 259 -1.64 -7.83 6.54
CA ARG A 259 -0.30 -7.53 7.05
C ARG A 259 -0.05 -6.05 7.05
N LEU A 260 0.50 -5.55 8.15
CA LEU A 260 1.02 -4.18 8.19
C LEU A 260 2.47 -4.23 7.73
N CYS A 261 2.80 -3.48 6.69
CA CYS A 261 4.10 -3.50 6.03
C CYS A 261 4.72 -2.10 6.02
N VAL A 262 6.03 -2.04 5.85
CA VAL A 262 6.72 -0.78 5.54
C VAL A 262 6.39 -0.32 4.12
N LYS A 263 6.53 0.98 3.87
CA LYS A 263 6.33 1.53 2.53
C LYS A 263 7.40 1.06 1.55
N GLU A 264 8.63 0.89 2.01
CA GLU A 264 9.75 0.41 1.22
C GLU A 264 9.59 -1.08 0.90
N LYS A 265 9.60 -1.46 -0.38
CA LYS A 265 9.50 -2.88 -0.79
C LYS A 265 10.72 -3.70 -0.38
N GLU A 266 11.86 -3.05 -0.40
CA GLU A 266 13.15 -3.64 -0.07
C GLU A 266 13.90 -2.60 0.76
N VAL A 267 14.26 -2.99 1.97
CA VAL A 267 15.16 -2.18 2.78
C VAL A 267 16.55 -2.71 2.52
N SER A 268 17.38 -1.88 1.91
CA SER A 268 18.79 -2.20 1.73
C SER A 268 19.45 -2.42 3.08
N GLU A 269 20.47 -3.28 3.13
CA GLU A 269 21.34 -3.38 4.32
C GLU A 269 21.86 -2.02 4.75
N THR A 270 22.10 -1.13 3.78
CA THR A 270 22.46 0.26 4.01
C THR A 270 21.41 1.01 4.83
N ALA A 271 20.12 0.88 4.51
CA ALA A 271 19.06 1.55 5.26
C ALA A 271 18.92 1.02 6.70
N LEU A 272 19.07 -0.30 6.90
CA LEU A 272 19.13 -0.87 8.26
C LEU A 272 20.36 -0.38 9.04
N GLN A 273 21.50 -0.23 8.38
CA GLN A 273 22.72 0.30 9.00
C GLN A 273 22.57 1.77 9.37
N VAL A 274 22.00 2.60 8.49
CA VAL A 274 21.68 4.01 8.76
C VAL A 274 20.74 4.12 9.96
N TRP A 275 19.70 3.29 10.00
CA TRP A 275 18.79 3.24 11.14
C TRP A 275 19.49 2.83 12.44
N ARG A 276 20.35 1.80 12.40
CA ARG A 276 21.18 1.37 13.53
C ARG A 276 22.00 2.53 14.09
N GLU A 277 22.67 3.28 13.21
CA GLU A 277 23.48 4.43 13.59
C GLU A 277 22.64 5.56 14.19
N ALA A 278 21.47 5.85 13.61
CA ALA A 278 20.53 6.84 14.17
C ALA A 278 20.04 6.45 15.57
N CYS A 279 19.74 5.18 15.78
CA CYS A 279 19.39 4.61 17.08
C CYS A 279 20.51 4.76 18.12
N LEU A 280 21.77 4.51 17.72
CA LEU A 280 22.93 4.68 18.59
C LEU A 280 23.26 6.15 18.85
N ALA A 281 23.01 7.05 17.91
CA ALA A 281 23.23 8.48 18.10
C ALA A 281 22.22 9.08 19.11
N SER A 282 20.96 8.64 19.06
CA SER A 282 19.90 9.14 19.93
C SER A 282 20.07 8.71 21.40
N PRO A 283 20.26 9.63 22.36
CA PRO A 283 20.36 9.27 23.78
C PRO A 283 19.11 8.56 24.30
N ARG A 284 17.93 8.93 23.78
CA ARG A 284 16.65 8.34 24.18
C ARG A 284 16.51 6.91 23.67
N ALA A 285 16.89 6.64 22.42
CA ALA A 285 16.89 5.30 21.87
C ALA A 285 17.95 4.44 22.59
N ARG A 286 19.18 4.94 22.76
CA ARG A 286 20.22 4.25 23.55
C ARG A 286 19.75 3.82 24.93
N ARG A 287 19.02 4.68 25.64
CA ARG A 287 18.47 4.34 26.96
C ARG A 287 17.49 3.16 26.88
N ILE A 288 16.65 3.10 25.84
CA ILE A 288 15.72 1.96 25.66
C ILE A 288 16.49 0.69 25.28
N LEU A 289 17.42 0.82 24.33
CA LEU A 289 18.24 -0.27 23.80
C LEU A 289 19.15 -0.90 24.86
N SER A 290 19.67 -0.10 25.80
CA SER A 290 20.52 -0.61 26.88
C SER A 290 19.83 -1.60 27.81
N TYR A 291 18.50 -1.68 27.73
CA TYR A 291 17.74 -2.63 28.53
C TYR A 291 17.30 -3.89 27.78
N VAL A 292 17.66 -4.03 26.50
CA VAL A 292 17.36 -5.25 25.74
C VAL A 292 18.60 -6.14 25.76
N GLU A 293 18.42 -7.38 26.20
CA GLU A 293 19.48 -8.39 26.15
C GLU A 293 19.85 -8.65 24.68
N GLY A 294 21.14 -8.51 24.33
CA GLY A 294 21.60 -8.50 22.93
C GLY A 294 21.56 -7.11 22.25
N GLY A 295 21.11 -6.06 22.95
CA GLY A 295 21.22 -4.67 22.54
C GLY A 295 20.54 -4.34 21.21
N ILE A 296 21.21 -3.52 20.40
CA ILE A 296 20.69 -3.04 19.10
C ILE A 296 20.55 -4.16 18.05
N ASP A 297 21.31 -5.24 18.16
CA ASP A 297 21.28 -6.32 17.16
C ASP A 297 19.94 -7.08 17.15
N VAL A 298 19.35 -7.31 18.33
CA VAL A 298 18.00 -7.91 18.43
C VAL A 298 16.95 -7.01 17.79
N TRP A 299 17.10 -5.70 17.93
CA TRP A 299 16.20 -4.71 17.33
C TRP A 299 16.35 -4.63 15.81
N VAL A 300 17.58 -4.67 15.29
CA VAL A 300 17.84 -4.75 13.84
C VAL A 300 17.24 -6.03 13.26
N GLN A 301 17.35 -7.16 13.97
CA GLN A 301 16.74 -8.41 13.54
C GLN A 301 15.21 -8.33 13.53
N ALA A 302 14.61 -7.76 14.57
CA ALA A 302 13.17 -7.54 14.61
C ALA A 302 12.69 -6.60 13.49
N ALA A 303 13.43 -5.51 13.24
CA ALA A 303 13.14 -4.60 12.14
C ALA A 303 13.18 -5.32 10.78
N ARG A 304 14.22 -6.14 10.54
CA ARG A 304 14.36 -6.95 9.33
C ARG A 304 13.17 -7.88 9.12
N GLU A 305 12.72 -8.57 10.18
CA GLU A 305 11.56 -9.46 10.10
C GLU A 305 10.26 -8.70 9.78
N ILE A 306 10.04 -7.55 10.43
CA ILE A 306 8.90 -6.68 10.17
C ILE A 306 8.92 -6.20 8.70
N ILE A 307 10.09 -5.84 8.18
CA ILE A 307 10.23 -5.40 6.78
C ILE A 307 9.88 -6.53 5.81
N GLN A 308 10.40 -7.74 6.06
CA GLN A 308 10.24 -8.87 5.16
C GLN A 308 8.83 -9.47 5.20
N SER A 309 8.24 -9.56 6.38
CA SER A 309 7.00 -10.33 6.61
C SER A 309 5.80 -9.46 6.98
N GLY A 310 6.01 -8.19 7.31
CA GLY A 310 5.04 -7.39 8.03
C GLY A 310 4.76 -7.93 9.43
N ILE A 311 3.75 -7.37 10.08
CA ILE A 311 3.15 -7.94 11.31
C ILE A 311 1.76 -8.50 11.05
#